data_AF-A0A8S1P7E3-F1
#
_entry.id   AF-A0A8S1P7E3-F1
#
_cell.length_a   1.000
_cell.length_b   1.000
_cell.length_c   1.000
_cell.angle_alpha   90.00
_cell.angle_beta   90.00
_cell.angle_gamma   90.00
#
_symmetry.space_group_name_H-M   'P 1'
#
loop_
_entity.id
_entity.type
_entity.pdbx_description
1 polymer ?
#
loop_
_entity_poly.entity_id
_entity_poly.type
_entity_poly.pdbx_seq_one_letter_code
_entity_poly.pdbx_strand_id
1 'polypeptide(L)'
;MKIAFTILVVLAISNASMMSKYPLQYGGKRSIMNIMVEVENKIKTHSPLDSIKGVLNSFKSAVAEEQNGHDDVYNAQKVECDSEISYRRAEVEDANGTLKIANGILKTATILLKKTQATLGETENILNTVSQHISLINDARKEDTQSYNRGAVTFNDAINAIDDSIDLATALAKGEASLVQVADMTTKLMKSAIATKMNKVFMQAIGALAQITQEEDSTGAAERLVQLLQTLRSTVEEAWASYTADNTNALGLFSQQKDLYLASQTRLDEAKTHLSSKAENLQGTISTQTAVAQAATNKRQRNQTLWDDAADLCHSFDVEYETVTAGRRQELVLVNELERLAERRAAEQQ
;
A
#
# COMPACT_ATOMS: atom_id res chain seq x y z
N MET A 1 14.92 -30.34 -19.52
CA MET A 1 14.97 -30.88 -20.90
C MET A 1 14.90 -29.82 -21.99
N LYS A 2 13.96 -28.86 -21.98
CA LYS A 2 13.91 -27.82 -23.04
C LYS A 2 15.13 -26.90 -23.09
N ILE A 3 15.74 -26.58 -21.93
CA ILE A 3 16.93 -25.69 -21.83
C ILE A 3 18.21 -26.37 -22.38
N ALA A 4 18.40 -27.66 -22.09
CA ALA A 4 19.50 -28.45 -22.64
C ALA A 4 19.43 -28.53 -24.18
N PHE A 5 18.22 -28.54 -24.74
CA PHE A 5 18.00 -28.58 -26.19
C PHE A 5 18.31 -27.23 -26.86
N THR A 6 17.99 -26.09 -26.24
CA THR A 6 18.34 -24.77 -26.79
C THR A 6 19.85 -24.51 -26.76
N ILE A 7 20.54 -24.94 -25.69
CA ILE A 7 22.01 -24.85 -25.59
C ILE A 7 22.68 -25.75 -26.64
N LEU A 8 22.17 -26.98 -26.85
CA LEU A 8 22.64 -27.89 -27.91
C LEU A 8 22.45 -27.32 -29.32
N VAL A 9 21.35 -26.60 -29.57
CA VAL A 9 21.06 -25.99 -30.88
C VAL A 9 21.94 -24.76 -31.11
N VAL A 10 22.18 -23.92 -30.10
CA VAL A 10 23.12 -22.79 -30.22
C VAL A 10 24.55 -23.28 -30.41
N LEU A 11 24.98 -24.31 -29.66
CA LEU A 11 26.28 -24.97 -29.84
C LEU A 11 26.43 -25.65 -31.21
N ALA A 12 25.37 -26.29 -31.73
CA ALA A 12 25.41 -26.92 -33.05
C ALA A 12 25.47 -25.89 -34.19
N ILE A 13 24.79 -24.73 -34.03
CA ILE A 13 24.78 -23.65 -35.04
C ILE A 13 26.07 -22.84 -34.99
N SER A 14 26.64 -22.57 -33.80
CA SER A 14 27.95 -21.91 -33.68
C SER A 14 29.07 -22.81 -34.22
N ASN A 15 29.06 -24.11 -33.91
CA ASN A 15 30.06 -25.05 -34.43
C ASN A 15 29.93 -25.27 -35.95
N ALA A 16 28.71 -25.35 -36.50
CA ALA A 16 28.51 -25.50 -37.93
C ALA A 16 28.88 -24.23 -38.72
N SER A 17 28.58 -23.04 -38.19
CA SER A 17 28.96 -21.78 -38.82
C SER A 17 30.47 -21.50 -38.72
N MET A 18 31.09 -21.81 -37.58
CA MET A 18 32.56 -21.76 -37.40
C MET A 18 33.28 -22.73 -38.35
N MET A 19 32.85 -23.99 -38.47
CA MET A 19 33.48 -24.95 -39.41
C MET A 19 33.29 -24.58 -40.89
N SER A 20 32.24 -23.83 -41.24
CA SER A 20 32.04 -23.32 -42.61
C SER A 20 32.89 -22.07 -42.91
N LYS A 21 33.19 -21.27 -41.89
CA LYS A 21 33.91 -19.99 -42.00
C LYS A 21 35.42 -20.17 -41.82
N TYR A 22 35.81 -21.13 -41.00
CA TYR A 22 37.18 -21.59 -40.78
C TYR A 22 37.20 -23.08 -41.10
N PRO A 23 37.46 -23.47 -42.36
CA PRO A 23 37.58 -24.87 -42.70
C PRO A 23 38.81 -25.42 -41.98
N LEU A 24 38.60 -26.12 -40.87
CA LEU A 24 39.61 -26.95 -40.26
C LEU A 24 39.91 -28.07 -41.27
N GLN A 25 40.89 -27.84 -42.13
CA GLN A 25 41.46 -28.87 -42.95
C GLN A 25 42.26 -29.78 -42.01
N TYR A 26 41.56 -30.72 -41.37
CA TYR A 26 42.19 -31.96 -40.95
C TYR A 26 42.56 -32.70 -42.25
N GLY A 27 43.64 -32.24 -42.89
CA GLY A 27 44.15 -32.80 -44.13
C GLY A 27 44.26 -34.31 -43.96
N GLY A 28 43.59 -35.06 -44.85
CA GLY A 28 43.33 -36.48 -44.69
C GLY A 28 44.50 -37.26 -44.09
N LYS A 29 44.31 -37.78 -42.87
CA LYS A 29 45.18 -38.74 -42.17
C LYS A 29 46.68 -38.48 -42.38
N ARG A 30 47.13 -37.29 -42.00
CA ARG A 30 48.54 -37.07 -41.75
C ARG A 30 48.94 -37.84 -40.51
N SER A 31 49.82 -38.82 -40.69
CA SER A 31 50.44 -39.53 -39.57
C SER A 31 51.93 -39.31 -39.70
N ILE A 32 52.56 -38.82 -38.62
CA ILE A 32 54.02 -38.75 -38.55
C ILE A 32 54.64 -40.13 -38.84
N MET A 33 53.92 -41.21 -38.52
CA MET A 33 54.30 -42.58 -38.86
C MET A 33 54.34 -42.82 -40.38
N ASN A 34 53.36 -42.29 -41.13
CA ASN A 34 53.36 -42.39 -42.60
C ASN A 34 54.53 -41.61 -43.21
N ILE A 35 54.83 -40.42 -42.65
CA ILE A 35 55.97 -39.60 -43.08
C ILE A 35 57.30 -40.29 -42.75
N MET A 36 57.42 -40.88 -41.56
CA MET A 36 58.62 -41.65 -41.17
C MET A 36 58.85 -42.84 -42.11
N VAL A 37 57.80 -43.58 -42.47
CA VAL A 37 57.88 -44.69 -43.44
C VAL A 37 58.27 -44.20 -44.83
N GLU A 38 57.74 -43.06 -45.27
CA GLU A 38 58.10 -42.47 -46.56
C GLU A 38 59.56 -41.99 -46.59
N VAL A 39 60.02 -41.34 -45.52
CA VAL A 39 61.41 -40.92 -45.34
C VAL A 39 62.34 -42.13 -45.29
N GLU A 40 61.98 -43.19 -44.55
CA GLU A 40 62.77 -44.43 -44.50
C GLU A 40 62.88 -45.10 -45.88
N ASN A 41 61.78 -45.16 -46.63
CA ASN A 41 61.79 -45.72 -47.98
C ASN A 41 62.67 -44.88 -48.93
N LYS A 42 62.57 -43.55 -48.87
CA LYS A 42 63.41 -42.65 -49.68
C LYS A 42 64.91 -42.76 -49.35
N ILE A 43 65.25 -42.98 -48.07
CA ILE A 43 66.62 -43.27 -47.63
C ILE A 43 67.08 -44.64 -48.18
N LYS A 44 66.24 -45.68 -48.11
CA LYS A 44 66.58 -47.02 -48.66
C LYS A 44 66.76 -47.01 -50.17
N THR A 45 66.00 -46.20 -50.90
CA THR A 45 66.08 -46.08 -52.36
C THR A 45 67.14 -45.07 -52.84
N HIS A 46 67.99 -44.55 -51.96
CA HIS A 46 69.03 -43.56 -52.28
C HIS A 46 68.49 -42.33 -53.02
N SER A 47 67.28 -41.88 -52.67
CA SER A 47 66.71 -40.67 -53.26
C SER A 47 67.52 -39.43 -52.85
N PRO A 48 67.60 -38.39 -53.70
CA PRO A 48 68.30 -37.16 -53.36
C PRO A 48 67.79 -36.56 -52.04
N LEU A 49 68.70 -36.03 -51.22
CA LEU A 49 68.38 -35.42 -49.92
C LEU A 49 67.31 -34.33 -50.05
N ASP A 50 67.30 -33.59 -51.17
CA ASP A 50 66.29 -32.57 -51.47
C ASP A 50 64.87 -33.14 -51.60
N SER A 51 64.72 -34.40 -52.05
CA SER A 51 63.41 -35.06 -52.11
C SER A 51 62.91 -35.43 -50.71
N ILE A 52 63.80 -35.84 -49.81
CA ILE A 52 63.48 -36.13 -48.40
C ILE A 52 63.12 -34.83 -47.66
N LYS A 53 63.93 -33.78 -47.86
CA LYS A 53 63.64 -32.43 -47.35
C LYS A 53 62.32 -31.88 -47.90
N GLY A 54 61.98 -32.15 -49.15
CA GLY A 54 60.69 -31.77 -49.74
C GLY A 54 59.49 -32.36 -49.00
N VAL A 55 59.55 -33.64 -48.62
CA VAL A 55 58.49 -34.31 -47.83
C VAL A 55 58.41 -33.72 -46.42
N LEU A 56 59.56 -33.50 -45.75
CA LEU A 56 59.61 -32.92 -44.41
C LEU A 56 59.22 -31.42 -44.38
N ASN A 57 59.46 -30.67 -45.45
CA ASN A 57 59.04 -29.28 -45.57
C ASN A 57 57.55 -29.18 -45.86
N SER A 58 57.01 -30.02 -46.75
CA SER A 58 55.56 -30.17 -46.88
C SER A 58 54.95 -30.52 -45.53
N PHE A 59 55.56 -31.50 -44.83
CA PHE A 59 55.57 -31.75 -43.38
C PHE A 59 55.21 -30.52 -42.52
N LYS A 60 56.22 -29.67 -42.34
CA LYS A 60 56.17 -28.47 -41.52
C LYS A 60 55.13 -27.46 -42.02
N SER A 61 55.01 -27.25 -43.34
CA SER A 61 54.07 -26.28 -43.92
C SER A 61 52.61 -26.58 -43.56
N ALA A 62 52.17 -27.84 -43.65
CA ALA A 62 50.78 -28.16 -43.29
C ALA A 62 50.53 -28.16 -41.77
N VAL A 63 51.55 -28.43 -40.92
CA VAL A 63 51.40 -28.23 -39.47
C VAL A 63 51.22 -26.74 -39.16
N ALA A 64 51.96 -25.86 -39.85
CA ALA A 64 51.83 -24.42 -39.71
C ALA A 64 50.47 -23.89 -40.23
N GLU A 65 49.97 -24.42 -41.35
CA GLU A 65 48.66 -24.07 -41.89
C GLU A 65 47.52 -24.49 -40.94
N GLU A 66 47.59 -25.69 -40.38
CA GLU A 66 46.65 -26.15 -39.36
C GLU A 66 46.73 -25.34 -38.07
N GLN A 67 47.93 -24.92 -37.65
CA GLN A 67 48.10 -24.00 -36.52
C GLN A 67 47.42 -22.66 -36.79
N ASN A 68 47.65 -22.06 -37.95
CA ASN A 68 47.02 -20.79 -38.30
C ASN A 68 45.48 -20.91 -38.30
N GLY A 69 44.93 -21.98 -38.88
CA GLY A 69 43.48 -22.21 -38.88
C GLY A 69 42.90 -22.39 -37.47
N HIS A 70 43.65 -23.03 -36.58
CA HIS A 70 43.25 -23.20 -35.18
C HIS A 70 43.43 -21.91 -34.36
N ASP A 71 44.45 -21.10 -34.63
CA ASP A 71 44.62 -19.76 -34.06
C ASP A 71 43.44 -18.86 -34.45
N ASP A 72 43.01 -18.92 -35.71
CA ASP A 72 41.87 -18.17 -36.21
C ASP A 72 40.56 -18.59 -35.52
N VAL A 73 40.32 -19.89 -35.37
CA VAL A 73 39.15 -20.43 -34.63
C VAL A 73 39.20 -20.03 -33.17
N TYR A 74 40.35 -20.19 -32.51
CA TYR A 74 40.53 -19.84 -31.11
C TYR A 74 40.29 -18.34 -30.88
N ASN A 75 40.84 -17.47 -31.72
CA ASN A 75 40.61 -16.03 -31.62
C ASN A 75 39.14 -15.66 -31.81
N ALA A 76 38.43 -16.31 -32.74
CA ALA A 76 37.00 -16.10 -32.92
C ALA A 76 36.19 -16.57 -31.68
N GLN A 77 36.47 -17.78 -31.19
CA GLN A 77 35.84 -18.34 -29.99
C GLN A 77 36.09 -17.46 -28.75
N LYS A 78 37.31 -16.94 -28.59
CA LYS A 78 37.68 -16.05 -27.49
C LYS A 78 36.88 -14.75 -27.50
N VAL A 79 36.70 -14.15 -28.68
CA VAL A 79 35.88 -12.91 -28.82
C VAL A 79 34.42 -13.18 -28.47
N GLU A 80 33.85 -14.29 -28.93
CA GLU A 80 32.47 -14.67 -28.59
C GLU A 80 32.32 -14.95 -27.09
N CYS A 81 33.31 -15.61 -26.50
CA CYS A 81 33.42 -15.89 -25.08
C CYS A 81 33.42 -14.62 -24.22
N ASP A 82 34.33 -13.69 -24.50
CA ASP A 82 34.44 -12.43 -23.76
C ASP A 82 33.14 -11.61 -23.88
N SER A 83 32.54 -11.61 -25.06
CA SER A 83 31.25 -10.93 -25.31
C SER A 83 30.11 -11.54 -24.49
N GLU A 84 29.98 -12.87 -24.46
CA GLU A 84 28.92 -13.56 -23.72
C GLU A 84 29.10 -13.38 -22.21
N ILE A 85 30.33 -13.55 -21.69
CA ILE A 85 30.65 -13.32 -20.27
C ILE A 85 30.28 -11.89 -19.85
N SER A 86 30.69 -10.90 -20.65
CA SER A 86 30.38 -9.49 -20.40
C SER A 86 28.88 -9.22 -20.39
N TYR A 87 28.16 -9.77 -21.37
CA TYR A 87 26.70 -9.66 -21.46
C TYR A 87 26.00 -10.28 -20.25
N ARG A 88 26.35 -11.50 -19.86
CA ARG A 88 25.73 -12.19 -18.72
C ARG A 88 26.01 -11.50 -17.40
N ARG A 89 27.23 -11.01 -17.20
CA ARG A 89 27.58 -10.20 -16.03
C ARG A 89 26.73 -8.93 -15.93
N ALA A 90 26.56 -8.20 -17.03
CA ALA A 90 25.72 -7.00 -17.07
C ALA A 90 24.25 -7.34 -16.76
N GLU A 91 23.74 -8.44 -17.29
CA GLU A 91 22.38 -8.92 -17.02
C GLU A 91 22.15 -9.33 -15.55
N VAL A 92 23.17 -9.90 -14.89
CA VAL A 92 23.14 -10.19 -13.44
C VAL A 92 23.12 -8.90 -12.63
N GLU A 93 23.93 -7.90 -13.01
CA GLU A 93 23.98 -6.60 -12.35
C GLU A 93 22.65 -5.83 -12.47
N ASP A 94 22.07 -5.79 -13.68
CA ASP A 94 20.74 -5.22 -13.92
C ASP A 94 19.65 -5.88 -13.05
N ALA A 95 19.66 -7.22 -12.98
CA ALA A 95 18.72 -7.96 -12.15
C ALA A 95 18.89 -7.65 -10.65
N ASN A 96 20.13 -7.51 -10.17
CA ASN A 96 20.42 -7.08 -8.79
C ASN A 96 19.94 -5.65 -8.52
N GLY A 97 20.15 -4.72 -9.46
CA GLY A 97 19.67 -3.34 -9.37
C GLY A 97 18.15 -3.28 -9.26
N THR A 98 17.44 -3.99 -10.14
CA THR A 98 15.98 -4.11 -10.12
C THR A 98 15.48 -4.70 -8.80
N LEU A 99 16.12 -5.76 -8.30
CA LEU A 99 15.75 -6.42 -7.04
C LEU A 99 15.92 -5.48 -5.83
N LYS A 100 17.01 -4.69 -5.81
CA LYS A 100 17.23 -3.68 -4.75
C LYS A 100 16.13 -2.62 -4.74
N ILE A 101 15.77 -2.09 -5.91
CA ILE A 101 14.72 -1.08 -6.05
C ILE A 101 13.36 -1.65 -5.61
N ALA A 102 12.98 -2.82 -6.15
CA ALA A 102 11.71 -3.46 -5.84
C ALA A 102 11.57 -3.75 -4.33
N ASN A 103 12.62 -4.25 -3.68
CA ASN A 103 12.63 -4.49 -2.23
C ASN A 103 12.55 -3.18 -1.41
N GLY A 104 13.18 -2.10 -1.87
CA GLY A 104 13.05 -0.78 -1.26
C GLY A 104 11.62 -0.24 -1.30
N ILE A 105 10.95 -0.36 -2.45
CA ILE A 105 9.55 0.02 -2.62
C ILE A 105 8.64 -0.89 -1.77
N LEU A 106 8.86 -2.21 -1.78
CA LEU A 106 8.10 -3.17 -0.96
C LEU A 106 8.13 -2.82 0.52
N LYS A 107 9.33 -2.57 1.06
CA LYS A 107 9.50 -2.19 2.47
C LYS A 107 8.71 -0.92 2.79
N THR A 108 8.84 0.09 1.94
CA THR A 108 8.16 1.38 2.13
C THR A 108 6.64 1.23 2.05
N ALA A 109 6.14 0.54 1.02
CA ALA A 109 4.71 0.30 0.83
C ALA A 109 4.10 -0.50 1.99
N THR A 110 4.82 -1.50 2.51
CA THR A 110 4.38 -2.30 3.68
C THR A 110 4.28 -1.46 4.95
N ILE A 111 5.27 -0.60 5.21
CA ILE A 111 5.23 0.32 6.36
C ILE A 111 4.07 1.30 6.23
N LEU A 112 3.90 1.89 5.04
CA LEU A 112 2.81 2.82 4.77
C LEU A 112 1.45 2.14 4.91
N LEU A 113 1.29 0.91 4.43
CA LEU A 113 0.05 0.14 4.55
C LEU A 113 -0.32 -0.06 6.02
N LYS A 114 0.62 -0.52 6.84
CA LYS A 114 0.40 -0.72 8.27
C LYS A 114 -0.02 0.59 8.96
N LYS A 115 0.64 1.70 8.64
CA LYS A 115 0.28 3.02 9.17
C LYS A 115 -1.12 3.44 8.73
N THR A 116 -1.43 3.30 7.44
CA THR A 116 -2.75 3.64 6.89
C THR A 116 -3.86 2.81 7.51
N GLN A 117 -3.66 1.50 7.72
CA GLN A 117 -4.63 0.63 8.40
C GLN A 117 -4.82 1.02 9.88
N ALA A 118 -3.76 1.40 10.59
CA ALA A 118 -3.88 1.89 11.96
C ALA A 118 -4.70 3.18 12.03
N THR A 119 -4.41 4.15 11.15
CA THR A 119 -5.18 5.41 11.06
C THR A 119 -6.63 5.16 10.65
N LEU A 120 -6.89 4.19 9.77
CA LEU A 120 -8.24 3.78 9.40
C LEU A 120 -9.01 3.29 10.64
N GLY A 121 -8.43 2.37 11.42
CA GLY A 121 -9.06 1.86 12.64
C GLY A 121 -9.30 2.97 13.69
N GLU A 122 -8.37 3.91 13.85
CA GLU A 122 -8.58 5.07 14.71
C GLU A 122 -9.72 5.97 14.22
N THR A 123 -9.78 6.23 12.90
CA THR A 123 -10.86 7.01 12.28
C THR A 123 -12.23 6.36 12.51
N GLU A 124 -12.33 5.04 12.39
CA GLU A 124 -13.56 4.30 12.66
C GLU A 124 -13.99 4.38 14.13
N ASN A 125 -13.04 4.32 15.06
CA ASN A 125 -13.32 4.47 16.49
C ASN A 125 -13.85 5.88 16.82
N ILE A 126 -13.25 6.93 16.23
CA ILE A 126 -13.70 8.31 16.40
C ILE A 126 -15.11 8.47 15.80
N LEU A 127 -15.35 7.91 14.61
CA LEU A 127 -16.66 7.97 13.96
C LEU A 127 -17.76 7.30 14.79
N ASN A 128 -17.46 6.16 15.40
CA ASN A 128 -18.39 5.50 16.34
C ASN A 128 -18.67 6.40 17.55
N THR A 129 -17.64 7.03 18.11
CA THR A 129 -17.77 7.96 19.24
C THR A 129 -18.63 9.18 18.89
N VAL A 130 -18.41 9.78 17.71
CA VAL A 130 -19.24 10.90 17.20
C VAL A 130 -20.68 10.45 17.00
N SER A 131 -20.91 9.26 16.44
CA SER A 131 -22.26 8.72 16.24
C SER A 131 -23.00 8.51 17.57
N GLN A 132 -22.30 8.00 18.59
CA GLN A 132 -22.84 7.86 19.94
C GLN A 132 -23.18 9.22 20.56
N HIS A 133 -22.30 10.22 20.42
CA HIS A 133 -22.58 11.58 20.89
C HIS A 133 -23.81 12.19 20.19
N ILE A 134 -23.95 12.01 18.88
CA ILE A 134 -25.16 12.45 18.15
C ILE A 134 -26.41 11.79 18.73
N SER A 135 -26.38 10.49 19.03
CA SER A 135 -27.52 9.81 19.67
C SER A 135 -27.83 10.42 21.03
N LEU A 136 -26.81 10.58 21.88
CA LEU A 136 -26.96 11.11 23.24
C LEU A 136 -27.58 12.51 23.24
N ILE A 137 -27.11 13.42 22.38
CA ILE A 137 -27.68 14.78 22.32
C ILE A 137 -29.12 14.78 21.77
N ASN A 138 -29.46 13.88 20.85
CA ASN A 138 -30.83 13.76 20.34
C ASN A 138 -31.77 13.23 21.44
N ASP A 139 -31.33 12.26 22.23
CA ASP A 139 -32.11 11.71 23.34
C ASP A 139 -32.32 12.74 24.44
N ALA A 140 -31.27 13.47 24.83
CA ALA A 140 -31.36 14.58 25.79
C ALA A 140 -32.33 15.66 25.30
N ARG A 141 -32.23 16.07 24.02
CA ARG A 141 -33.14 17.06 23.44
C ARG A 141 -34.58 16.58 23.38
N LYS A 142 -34.82 15.29 23.18
CA LYS A 142 -36.17 14.71 23.21
C LYS A 142 -36.76 14.81 24.61
N GLU A 143 -35.99 14.51 25.65
CA GLU A 143 -36.40 14.67 27.05
C GLU A 143 -36.67 16.15 27.39
N ASP A 144 -35.78 17.06 27.01
CA ASP A 144 -35.95 18.50 27.20
C ASP A 144 -37.23 19.01 26.54
N THR A 145 -37.51 18.59 25.30
CA THR A 145 -38.73 18.97 24.59
C THR A 145 -39.99 18.43 25.28
N GLN A 146 -39.95 17.21 25.80
CA GLN A 146 -41.09 16.67 26.57
C GLN A 146 -41.29 17.43 27.88
N SER A 147 -40.21 17.77 28.59
CA SER A 147 -40.24 18.58 29.80
C SER A 147 -40.82 19.96 29.52
N TYR A 148 -40.35 20.63 28.46
CA TYR A 148 -40.87 21.91 27.98
C TYR A 148 -42.37 21.85 27.67
N ASN A 149 -42.82 20.84 26.91
CA ASN A 149 -44.23 20.70 26.56
C ASN A 149 -45.13 20.49 27.79
N ARG A 150 -44.67 19.73 28.80
CA ARG A 150 -45.40 19.59 30.07
C ARG A 150 -45.43 20.90 30.86
N GLY A 151 -44.31 21.62 30.88
CA GLY A 151 -44.20 22.94 31.48
C GLY A 151 -45.16 23.94 30.82
N ALA A 152 -45.25 23.94 29.49
CA ALA A 152 -46.14 24.80 28.72
C ALA A 152 -47.61 24.62 29.11
N VAL A 153 -48.07 23.37 29.18
CA VAL A 153 -49.43 23.05 29.65
C VAL A 153 -49.63 23.55 31.07
N THR A 154 -48.66 23.31 31.96
CA THR A 154 -48.73 23.70 33.37
C THR A 154 -48.83 25.22 33.58
N PHE A 155 -48.05 25.99 32.83
CA PHE A 155 -48.13 27.46 32.87
C PHE A 155 -49.44 27.98 32.27
N ASN A 156 -49.92 27.39 31.18
CA ASN A 156 -51.19 27.78 30.56
C ASN A 156 -52.38 27.47 31.49
N ASP A 157 -52.41 26.30 32.12
CA ASP A 157 -53.42 25.93 33.11
C ASP A 157 -53.38 26.86 34.33
N ALA A 158 -52.19 27.28 34.75
CA ALA A 158 -52.03 28.23 35.85
C ALA A 158 -52.56 29.62 35.49
N ILE A 159 -52.28 30.12 34.28
CA ILE A 159 -52.82 31.40 33.78
C ILE A 159 -54.34 31.34 33.71
N ASN A 160 -54.92 30.27 33.13
CA ASN A 160 -56.36 30.09 33.07
C ASN A 160 -57.00 30.06 34.47
N ALA A 161 -56.37 29.39 35.44
CA ALA A 161 -56.86 29.37 36.82
C ALA A 161 -56.81 30.75 37.49
N ILE A 162 -55.81 31.58 37.16
CA ILE A 162 -55.72 32.96 37.65
C ILE A 162 -56.78 33.84 36.97
N ASP A 163 -57.00 33.67 35.67
CA ASP A 163 -58.04 34.41 34.93
C ASP A 163 -59.44 34.09 35.47
N ASP A 164 -59.76 32.80 35.67
CA ASP A 164 -60.98 32.37 36.35
C ASP A 164 -61.10 32.98 37.76
N SER A 165 -59.96 33.12 38.48
CA SER A 165 -59.92 33.75 39.81
C SER A 165 -60.25 35.24 39.75
N ILE A 166 -59.74 35.95 38.74
CA ILE A 166 -59.98 37.38 38.54
C ILE A 166 -61.46 37.63 38.24
N ASP A 167 -62.05 36.82 37.36
CA ASP A 167 -63.47 36.92 37.02
C ASP A 167 -64.35 36.67 38.26
N LEU A 168 -64.03 35.65 39.06
CA LEU A 168 -64.77 35.36 40.28
C LEU A 168 -64.59 36.45 41.35
N ALA A 169 -63.38 36.97 41.54
CA ALA A 169 -63.11 38.07 42.46
C ALA A 169 -63.87 39.34 42.05
N THR A 170 -63.99 39.59 40.75
CA THR A 170 -64.79 40.69 40.19
C THR A 170 -66.30 40.48 40.41
N ALA A 171 -66.79 39.25 40.28
CA ALA A 171 -68.18 38.90 40.58
C ALA A 171 -68.50 38.99 42.09
N LEU A 172 -67.56 38.61 42.97
CA LEU A 172 -67.66 38.79 44.42
C LEU A 172 -67.79 40.26 44.80
N ALA A 173 -67.00 41.15 44.19
CA ALA A 173 -67.10 42.59 44.41
C ALA A 173 -68.49 43.16 44.08
N LYS A 174 -69.23 42.51 43.18
CA LYS A 174 -70.61 42.85 42.79
C LYS A 174 -71.69 42.11 43.59
N GLY A 175 -71.31 41.20 44.48
CA GLY A 175 -72.24 40.37 45.26
C GLY A 175 -72.86 39.19 44.49
N GLU A 176 -72.28 38.79 43.35
CA GLU A 176 -72.88 37.83 42.40
C GLU A 176 -72.30 36.41 42.51
N ALA A 177 -71.40 36.16 43.46
CA ALA A 177 -70.67 34.90 43.61
C ALA A 177 -70.81 34.29 45.02
N SER A 178 -70.75 32.96 45.09
CA SER A 178 -70.97 32.16 46.29
C SER A 178 -69.67 31.69 46.96
N LEU A 179 -69.74 31.45 48.28
CA LEU A 179 -68.62 30.97 49.11
C LEU A 179 -68.04 29.62 48.65
N VAL A 180 -68.86 28.75 48.03
CA VAL A 180 -68.41 27.46 47.49
C VAL A 180 -67.46 27.65 46.30
N GLN A 181 -67.69 28.67 45.47
CA GLN A 181 -66.82 29.00 44.35
C GLN A 181 -65.45 29.51 44.81
N VAL A 182 -65.39 30.17 45.98
CA VAL A 182 -64.13 30.62 46.61
C VAL A 182 -63.26 29.44 47.03
N ALA A 183 -63.85 28.39 47.61
CA ALA A 183 -63.11 27.19 48.03
C ALA A 183 -62.54 26.38 46.85
N ASP A 184 -63.31 26.25 45.76
CA ASP A 184 -62.82 25.63 44.51
C ASP A 184 -61.64 26.44 43.94
N MET A 185 -61.71 27.76 44.00
CA MET A 185 -60.67 28.64 43.49
C MET A 185 -59.36 28.55 44.28
N THR A 186 -59.43 28.55 45.61
CA THR A 186 -58.25 28.29 46.47
C THR A 186 -57.56 27.00 46.07
N THR A 187 -58.35 25.94 45.81
CA THR A 187 -57.81 24.64 45.43
C THR A 187 -57.14 24.68 44.05
N LYS A 188 -57.74 25.36 43.07
CA LYS A 188 -57.17 25.55 41.73
C LYS A 188 -55.86 26.34 41.79
N LEU A 189 -55.86 27.48 42.47
CA LEU A 189 -54.65 28.30 42.65
C LEU A 189 -53.54 27.53 43.38
N MET A 190 -53.88 26.75 44.40
CA MET A 190 -52.89 25.94 45.12
C MET A 190 -52.33 24.79 44.25
N LYS A 191 -53.16 24.14 43.42
CA LYS A 191 -52.68 23.16 42.44
C LYS A 191 -51.77 23.80 41.40
N SER A 192 -52.14 24.95 40.86
CA SER A 192 -51.33 25.72 39.90
C SER A 192 -50.00 26.17 40.50
N ALA A 193 -49.99 26.58 41.77
CA ALA A 193 -48.79 26.96 42.51
C ALA A 193 -47.79 25.79 42.63
N ILE A 194 -48.29 24.60 42.95
CA ILE A 194 -47.49 23.38 43.08
C ILE A 194 -46.96 22.95 41.70
N ALA A 195 -47.83 22.93 40.69
CA ALA A 195 -47.49 22.46 39.35
C ALA A 195 -46.43 23.37 38.70
N THR A 196 -46.57 24.69 38.80
CA THR A 196 -45.59 25.67 38.30
C THR A 196 -44.35 25.80 39.21
N LYS A 197 -44.38 25.19 40.40
CA LYS A 197 -43.38 25.34 41.47
C LYS A 197 -43.24 26.80 41.98
N MET A 198 -44.23 27.65 41.74
CA MET A 198 -44.25 29.06 42.14
C MET A 198 -44.98 29.30 43.48
N ASN A 199 -44.90 28.35 44.42
CA ASN A 199 -45.62 28.37 45.70
C ASN A 199 -45.60 29.74 46.39
N LYS A 200 -44.42 30.35 46.55
CA LYS A 200 -44.27 31.65 47.24
C LYS A 200 -45.04 32.78 46.56
N VAL A 201 -45.13 32.77 45.23
CA VAL A 201 -45.77 33.81 44.44
C VAL A 201 -47.30 33.72 44.58
N PHE A 202 -47.85 32.50 44.58
CA PHE A 202 -49.29 32.26 44.70
C PHE A 202 -49.84 32.50 46.11
N MET A 203 -49.01 32.38 47.16
CA MET A 203 -49.48 32.44 48.56
C MET A 203 -50.16 33.76 48.94
N GLN A 204 -49.75 34.89 48.35
CA GLN A 204 -50.36 36.19 48.68
C GLN A 204 -51.81 36.28 48.20
N ALA A 205 -52.07 35.87 46.95
CA ALA A 205 -53.43 35.83 46.41
C ALA A 205 -54.30 34.79 47.12
N ILE A 206 -53.75 33.60 47.44
CA ILE A 206 -54.44 32.55 48.19
C ILE A 206 -54.83 33.03 49.60
N GLY A 207 -53.91 33.72 50.30
CA GLY A 207 -54.15 34.26 51.63
C GLY A 207 -55.23 35.35 51.62
N ALA A 208 -55.18 36.26 50.64
CA ALA A 208 -56.21 37.30 50.46
C ALA A 208 -57.58 36.68 50.16
N LEU A 209 -57.62 35.63 49.34
CA LEU A 209 -58.86 34.91 49.02
C LEU A 209 -59.48 34.27 50.27
N ALA A 210 -58.65 33.71 51.17
CA ALA A 210 -59.10 33.10 52.42
C ALA A 210 -59.59 34.12 53.47
N GLN A 211 -59.12 35.37 53.41
CA GLN A 211 -59.48 36.43 54.36
C GLN A 211 -60.72 37.23 53.93
N ILE A 212 -61.16 37.12 52.67
CA ILE A 212 -62.30 37.87 52.12
C ILE A 212 -63.60 37.71 52.90
N THR A 213 -63.81 36.55 53.54
CA THR A 213 -65.02 36.26 54.33
C THR A 213 -64.95 36.78 55.76
N GLN A 214 -63.82 37.33 56.18
CA GLN A 214 -63.57 37.82 57.55
C GLN A 214 -63.49 39.34 57.64
N GLU A 215 -63.46 40.06 56.51
CA GLU A 215 -63.38 41.52 56.48
C GLU A 215 -64.79 42.16 56.47
N GLU A 216 -64.96 43.25 57.24
CA GLU A 216 -66.22 44.01 57.30
C GLU A 216 -66.53 44.77 55.99
N ASP A 217 -65.50 45.10 55.20
CA ASP A 217 -65.61 45.70 53.87
C ASP A 217 -65.29 44.67 52.77
N SER A 218 -66.27 43.83 52.46
CA SER A 218 -66.13 42.75 51.47
C SER A 218 -65.84 43.25 50.05
N THR A 219 -66.27 44.47 49.72
CA THR A 219 -66.07 45.05 48.37
C THR A 219 -64.64 45.52 48.20
N GLY A 220 -64.10 46.28 49.15
CA GLY A 220 -62.68 46.67 49.15
C GLY A 220 -61.73 45.47 49.25
N ALA A 221 -62.12 44.41 49.97
CA ALA A 221 -61.42 43.14 50.01
C ALA A 221 -61.30 42.48 48.62
N ALA A 222 -62.42 42.43 47.90
CA ALA A 222 -62.50 41.84 46.56
C ALA A 222 -61.70 42.63 45.52
N GLU A 223 -61.73 43.97 45.56
CA GLU A 223 -60.90 44.81 44.69
C GLU A 223 -59.40 44.60 44.91
N ARG A 224 -58.96 44.50 46.18
CA ARG A 224 -57.56 44.18 46.51
C ARG A 224 -57.16 42.79 46.02
N LEU A 225 -58.05 41.81 46.15
CA LEU A 225 -57.81 40.46 45.61
C LEU A 225 -57.63 40.50 44.08
N VAL A 226 -58.47 41.24 43.34
CA VAL A 226 -58.31 41.40 41.89
C VAL A 226 -56.92 41.96 41.56
N GLN A 227 -56.45 42.99 42.26
CA GLN A 227 -55.11 43.56 42.06
C GLN A 227 -53.99 42.54 42.33
N LEU A 228 -54.11 41.75 43.40
CA LEU A 228 -53.16 40.70 43.73
C LEU A 228 -53.14 39.59 42.67
N LEU A 229 -54.31 39.19 42.16
CA LEU A 229 -54.43 38.20 41.09
C LEU A 229 -53.89 38.71 39.75
N GLN A 230 -54.12 39.98 39.41
CA GLN A 230 -53.51 40.61 38.23
C GLN A 230 -51.98 40.67 38.33
N THR A 231 -51.46 40.99 39.52
CA THR A 231 -50.00 40.96 39.78
C THR A 231 -49.44 39.55 39.65
N LEU A 232 -50.14 38.56 40.23
CA LEU A 232 -49.80 37.15 40.10
C LEU A 232 -49.80 36.70 38.64
N ARG A 233 -50.83 37.09 37.87
CA ARG A 233 -50.94 36.80 36.43
C ARG A 233 -49.72 37.31 35.67
N SER A 234 -49.36 38.58 35.86
CA SER A 234 -48.16 39.19 35.24
C SER A 234 -46.89 38.43 35.62
N THR A 235 -46.74 38.06 36.89
CA THR A 235 -45.56 37.32 37.36
C THR A 235 -45.46 35.92 36.76
N VAL A 236 -46.60 35.22 36.60
CA VAL A 236 -46.65 33.90 35.96
C VAL A 236 -46.38 34.00 34.46
N GLU A 237 -46.88 35.04 33.78
CA GLU A 237 -46.57 35.30 32.37
C GLU A 237 -45.09 35.61 32.14
N GLU A 238 -44.47 36.41 33.01
CA GLU A 238 -43.02 36.66 32.97
C GLU A 238 -42.22 35.38 33.18
N ALA A 239 -42.60 34.55 34.15
CA ALA A 239 -41.96 33.26 34.39
C ALA A 239 -42.12 32.32 33.19
N TRP A 240 -43.30 32.29 32.55
CA TRP A 240 -43.55 31.53 31.34
C TRP A 240 -42.71 32.02 30.14
N ALA A 241 -42.61 33.34 29.96
CA ALA A 241 -41.79 33.95 28.92
C ALA A 241 -40.30 33.61 29.12
N SER A 242 -39.81 33.70 30.36
CA SER A 242 -38.44 33.29 30.74
C SER A 242 -38.19 31.81 30.42
N TYR A 243 -39.11 30.93 30.81
CA TYR A 243 -39.02 29.48 30.54
C TYR A 243 -38.99 29.17 29.02
N THR A 244 -39.77 29.91 28.24
CA THR A 244 -39.79 29.79 26.77
C THR A 244 -38.50 30.29 26.13
N ALA A 245 -37.94 31.41 26.64
CA ALA A 245 -36.66 31.94 26.20
C ALA A 245 -35.51 30.96 26.47
N ASP A 246 -35.49 30.36 27.67
CA ASP A 246 -34.50 29.34 28.06
C ASP A 246 -34.55 28.12 27.13
N ASN A 247 -35.75 27.60 26.83
CA ASN A 247 -35.90 26.49 25.89
C ASN A 247 -35.47 26.86 24.46
N THR A 248 -35.75 28.08 24.02
CA THR A 248 -35.33 28.58 22.70
C THR A 248 -33.81 28.67 22.61
N ASN A 249 -33.15 29.17 23.65
CA ASN A 249 -31.69 29.20 23.74
C ASN A 249 -31.10 27.78 23.73
N ALA A 250 -31.67 26.86 24.52
CA ALA A 250 -31.26 25.45 24.54
C ALA A 250 -31.41 24.77 23.18
N LEU A 251 -32.49 25.06 22.43
CA LEU A 251 -32.68 24.56 21.06
C LEU A 251 -31.61 25.09 20.10
N GLY A 252 -31.25 26.37 20.23
CA GLY A 252 -30.16 26.97 19.46
C GLY A 252 -28.82 26.28 19.70
N LEU A 253 -28.45 26.08 20.97
CA LEU A 253 -27.23 25.37 21.37
C LEU A 253 -27.21 23.92 20.88
N PHE A 254 -28.33 23.20 21.03
CA PHE A 254 -28.48 21.84 20.51
C PHE A 254 -28.23 21.79 19.00
N SER A 255 -28.84 22.70 18.22
CA SER A 255 -28.72 22.71 16.77
C SER A 255 -27.27 22.96 16.35
N GLN A 256 -26.60 23.95 16.96
CA GLN A 256 -25.19 24.23 16.71
C GLN A 256 -24.29 23.02 17.02
N GLN A 257 -24.50 22.38 18.18
CA GLN A 257 -23.71 21.22 18.58
C GLN A 257 -23.95 20.03 17.64
N LYS A 258 -25.21 19.79 17.25
CA LYS A 258 -25.58 18.74 16.29
C LYS A 258 -24.92 18.97 14.93
N ASP A 259 -24.95 20.18 14.42
CA ASP A 259 -24.33 20.53 13.13
C ASP A 259 -22.81 20.31 13.17
N LEU A 260 -22.15 20.67 14.27
CA LEU A 260 -20.71 20.42 14.46
C LEU A 260 -20.37 18.92 14.45
N TYR A 261 -21.16 18.09 15.13
CA TYR A 261 -20.93 16.65 15.13
C TYR A 261 -21.23 16.03 13.77
N LEU A 262 -22.30 16.44 13.09
CA LEU A 262 -22.61 15.97 11.73
C LEU A 262 -21.52 16.37 10.72
N ALA A 263 -21.02 17.61 10.79
CA ALA A 263 -19.90 18.04 9.96
C ALA A 263 -18.62 17.22 10.25
N SER A 264 -18.38 16.89 11.52
CA SER A 264 -17.26 16.03 11.93
C SER A 264 -17.42 14.62 11.40
N GLN A 265 -18.63 14.07 11.47
CA GLN A 265 -18.97 12.75 10.92
C GLN A 265 -18.68 12.70 9.41
N THR A 266 -19.18 13.66 8.63
CA THR A 266 -18.93 13.74 7.18
C THR A 266 -17.43 13.77 6.86
N ARG A 267 -16.64 14.59 7.56
CA ARG A 267 -15.18 14.65 7.36
C ARG A 267 -14.50 13.31 7.68
N LEU A 268 -14.95 12.62 8.72
CA LEU A 268 -14.41 11.32 9.11
C LEU A 268 -14.78 10.23 8.09
N ASP A 269 -15.98 10.25 7.53
CA ASP A 269 -16.41 9.34 6.47
C ASP A 269 -15.59 9.54 5.17
N GLU A 270 -15.35 10.79 4.79
CA GLU A 270 -14.47 11.13 3.67
C GLU A 270 -13.03 10.64 3.92
N ALA A 271 -12.49 10.91 5.12
CA ALA A 271 -11.16 10.45 5.50
C ALA A 271 -11.06 8.91 5.48
N LYS A 272 -12.08 8.21 5.99
CA LYS A 272 -12.18 6.75 5.95
C LYS A 272 -12.14 6.22 4.52
N THR A 273 -12.89 6.84 3.62
CA THR A 273 -12.92 6.46 2.19
C THR A 273 -11.55 6.66 1.54
N HIS A 274 -10.91 7.81 1.77
CA HIS A 274 -9.57 8.09 1.26
C HIS A 274 -8.51 7.13 1.81
N LEU A 275 -8.56 6.81 3.11
CA LEU A 275 -7.64 5.88 3.75
C LEU A 275 -7.82 4.45 3.21
N SER A 276 -9.06 4.03 2.98
CA SER A 276 -9.39 2.71 2.41
C SER A 276 -8.83 2.57 0.99
N SER A 277 -9.10 3.56 0.12
CA SER A 277 -8.54 3.59 -1.24
C SER A 277 -7.01 3.62 -1.23
N LYS A 278 -6.40 4.39 -0.32
CA LYS A 278 -4.94 4.41 -0.16
C LYS A 278 -4.39 3.04 0.26
N ALA A 279 -5.06 2.33 1.16
CA ALA A 279 -4.67 0.98 1.58
C ALA A 279 -4.72 -0.01 0.42
N GLU A 280 -5.78 0.03 -0.40
CA GLU A 280 -5.92 -0.80 -1.60
C GLU A 280 -4.80 -0.53 -2.62
N ASN A 281 -4.50 0.75 -2.89
CA ASN A 281 -3.42 1.15 -3.79
C ASN A 281 -2.04 0.67 -3.29
N LEU A 282 -1.80 0.74 -1.98
CA LEU A 282 -0.57 0.22 -1.37
C LEU A 282 -0.49 -1.31 -1.48
N GLN A 283 -1.61 -2.01 -1.30
CA GLN A 283 -1.67 -3.47 -1.49
C GLN A 283 -1.39 -3.87 -2.95
N GLY A 284 -1.94 -3.14 -3.92
CA GLY A 284 -1.64 -3.32 -5.34
C GLY A 284 -0.17 -3.06 -5.67
N THR A 285 0.41 -2.03 -5.07
CA THR A 285 1.85 -1.73 -5.18
C THR A 285 2.69 -2.88 -4.63
N ILE A 286 2.36 -3.41 -3.45
CA ILE A 286 3.05 -4.55 -2.86
C ILE A 286 2.99 -5.75 -3.80
N SER A 287 1.81 -6.11 -4.29
CA SER A 287 1.63 -7.24 -5.20
C SER A 287 2.49 -7.09 -6.47
N THR A 288 2.45 -5.91 -7.10
CA THR A 288 3.24 -5.61 -8.30
C THR A 288 4.73 -5.73 -8.03
N GLN A 289 5.22 -5.13 -6.95
CA GLN A 289 6.65 -5.14 -6.63
C GLN A 289 7.14 -6.52 -6.16
N THR A 290 6.28 -7.34 -5.56
CA THR A 290 6.59 -8.75 -5.28
C THR A 290 6.80 -9.51 -6.59
N ALA A 291 5.93 -9.33 -7.58
CA ALA A 291 6.09 -9.95 -8.90
C ALA A 291 7.37 -9.49 -9.61
N VAL A 292 7.67 -8.18 -9.56
CA VAL A 292 8.93 -7.63 -10.10
C VAL A 292 10.15 -8.24 -9.40
N ALA A 293 10.15 -8.30 -8.07
CA ALA A 293 11.25 -8.89 -7.30
C ALA A 293 11.45 -10.38 -7.62
N GLN A 294 10.37 -11.15 -7.79
CA GLN A 294 10.43 -12.55 -8.20
C GLN A 294 10.98 -12.69 -9.63
N ALA A 295 10.50 -11.87 -10.58
CA ALA A 295 10.99 -11.87 -11.95
C ALA A 295 12.48 -11.52 -12.02
N ALA A 296 12.92 -10.52 -11.27
CA ALA A 296 14.33 -10.13 -11.15
C ALA A 296 15.18 -11.24 -10.51
N THR A 297 14.67 -11.90 -9.46
CA THR A 297 15.34 -13.05 -8.83
C THR A 297 15.56 -14.19 -9.83
N ASN A 298 14.52 -14.52 -10.61
CA ASN A 298 14.59 -15.56 -11.63
C ASN A 298 15.54 -15.15 -12.77
N LYS A 299 15.52 -13.88 -13.21
CA LYS A 299 16.45 -13.35 -14.22
C LYS A 299 17.90 -13.46 -13.74
N ARG A 300 18.16 -13.06 -12.49
CA ARG A 300 19.48 -13.15 -11.86
C ARG A 300 19.97 -14.59 -11.82
N GLN A 301 19.15 -15.51 -11.30
CA GLN A 301 19.54 -16.91 -11.18
C GLN A 301 19.86 -17.54 -12.54
N ARG A 302 19.00 -17.32 -13.54
CA ARG A 302 19.25 -17.84 -14.90
C ARG A 302 20.53 -17.28 -15.50
N ASN A 303 20.74 -15.96 -15.44
CA ASN A 303 21.93 -15.35 -16.02
C ASN A 303 23.19 -15.67 -15.23
N GLN A 304 23.11 -15.92 -13.92
CA GLN A 304 24.24 -16.40 -13.14
C GLN A 304 24.66 -17.80 -13.61
N THR A 305 23.72 -18.74 -13.74
CA THR A 305 24.03 -20.08 -14.26
C THR A 305 24.61 -20.01 -15.67
N LEU A 306 24.03 -19.21 -16.56
CA LEU A 306 24.56 -19.05 -17.93
C LEU A 306 25.93 -18.37 -17.95
N TRP A 307 26.21 -17.48 -17.00
CA TRP A 307 27.52 -16.86 -16.86
C TRP A 307 28.56 -17.90 -16.43
N ASP A 308 28.24 -18.70 -15.41
CA ASP A 308 29.11 -19.77 -14.92
C ASP A 308 29.39 -20.80 -16.03
N ASP A 309 28.35 -21.24 -16.74
CA ASP A 309 28.46 -22.17 -17.88
C ASP A 309 29.32 -21.59 -19.03
N ALA A 310 29.16 -20.30 -19.34
CA ALA A 310 29.96 -19.62 -20.36
C ALA A 310 31.43 -19.54 -19.94
N ALA A 311 31.71 -19.21 -18.69
CA ALA A 311 33.08 -19.16 -18.18
C ALA A 311 33.78 -20.53 -18.25
N ASP A 312 33.07 -21.61 -17.90
CA ASP A 312 33.58 -22.98 -18.00
C ASP A 312 33.87 -23.38 -19.46
N LEU A 313 32.96 -23.05 -20.39
CA LEU A 313 33.16 -23.32 -21.81
C LEU A 313 34.39 -22.57 -22.36
N CYS A 314 34.53 -21.29 -22.01
CA CYS A 314 35.67 -20.49 -22.45
C CYS A 314 36.99 -21.04 -21.92
N HIS A 315 37.01 -21.48 -20.66
CA HIS A 315 38.18 -22.17 -20.12
C HIS A 315 38.49 -23.47 -20.86
N SER A 316 37.47 -24.24 -21.28
CA SER A 316 37.69 -25.45 -22.07
C SER A 316 38.32 -25.17 -23.43
N PHE A 317 37.93 -24.08 -24.10
CA PHE A 317 38.56 -23.65 -25.36
C PHE A 317 40.02 -23.23 -25.16
N ASP A 318 40.35 -22.54 -24.06
CA ASP A 318 41.74 -22.21 -23.72
C ASP A 318 42.59 -23.48 -23.52
N VAL A 319 42.07 -24.45 -22.77
CA VAL A 319 42.78 -25.72 -22.49
C VAL A 319 42.95 -26.56 -23.76
N GLU A 320 41.91 -26.65 -24.60
CA GLU A 320 41.99 -27.34 -25.90
C GLU A 320 43.04 -26.66 -26.79
N TYR A 321 43.00 -25.33 -26.86
CA TYR A 321 43.91 -24.56 -27.69
C TYR A 321 45.37 -24.78 -27.30
N GLU A 322 45.68 -24.70 -26.00
CA GLU A 322 47.01 -24.94 -25.45
C GLU A 322 47.47 -26.38 -25.72
N THR A 323 46.58 -27.36 -25.52
CA THR A 323 46.88 -28.78 -25.71
C THR A 323 47.22 -29.09 -27.17
N VAL A 324 46.40 -28.62 -28.11
CA VAL A 324 46.61 -28.83 -29.55
C VAL A 324 47.87 -28.11 -30.02
N THR A 325 48.09 -26.87 -29.55
CA THR A 325 49.30 -26.09 -29.89
C THR A 325 50.57 -26.77 -29.37
N ALA A 326 50.53 -27.32 -28.15
CA ALA A 326 51.65 -28.09 -27.59
C ALA A 326 51.91 -29.38 -28.39
N GLY A 327 50.86 -30.10 -28.78
CA GLY A 327 50.95 -31.29 -29.64
C GLY A 327 51.64 -30.99 -30.97
N ARG A 328 51.22 -29.93 -31.66
CA ARG A 328 51.83 -29.51 -32.94
C ARG A 328 53.29 -29.09 -32.79
N ARG A 329 53.66 -28.43 -31.68
CA ARG A 329 55.07 -28.14 -31.39
C ARG A 329 55.90 -29.41 -31.25
N GLN A 330 55.37 -30.46 -30.62
CA GLN A 330 56.04 -31.75 -30.52
C GLN A 330 56.20 -32.42 -31.89
N GLU A 331 55.18 -32.35 -32.75
CA GLU A 331 55.27 -32.85 -34.13
C GLU A 331 56.40 -32.16 -34.92
N LEU A 332 56.51 -30.83 -34.83
CA LEU A 332 57.59 -30.08 -35.48
C LEU A 332 58.97 -30.44 -34.94
N VAL A 333 59.10 -30.68 -33.63
CA VAL A 333 60.36 -31.16 -33.01
C VAL A 333 60.77 -32.51 -33.59
N LEU A 334 59.83 -33.46 -33.66
CA LEU A 334 60.08 -34.79 -34.23
C LEU A 334 60.48 -34.73 -35.71
N VAL A 335 59.85 -33.85 -36.49
CA VAL A 335 60.17 -33.64 -37.91
C VAL A 335 61.58 -33.05 -38.08
N ASN A 336 61.98 -32.10 -37.24
CA ASN A 336 63.33 -31.54 -37.25
C ASN A 336 64.38 -32.61 -36.88
N GLU A 337 64.06 -33.51 -35.95
CA GLU A 337 64.94 -34.62 -35.60
C GLU A 337 65.09 -35.63 -36.75
N LEU A 338 63.99 -35.94 -37.44
CA LEU A 338 64.00 -36.78 -38.65
C LEU A 338 64.84 -36.16 -39.77
N GLU A 339 64.75 -34.84 -39.97
CA GLU A 339 65.59 -34.13 -40.93
C GLU A 339 67.08 -34.28 -40.59
N ARG A 340 67.45 -34.07 -39.33
CA ARG A 340 68.84 -34.22 -38.88
C ARG A 340 69.37 -35.65 -39.07
N LEU A 341 68.53 -36.66 -38.83
CA LEU A 341 68.88 -38.06 -39.06
C LEU A 341 69.07 -38.37 -40.56
N ALA A 342 68.20 -37.83 -41.41
CA ALA A 342 68.29 -38.00 -42.86
C ALA A 342 69.56 -37.32 -43.42
N GLU A 343 69.89 -36.11 -42.96
CA GLU A 343 71.12 -35.40 -43.33
C GLU A 343 72.38 -36.19 -42.92
N ARG A 344 72.42 -36.70 -41.68
CA ARG A 344 73.54 -37.50 -41.19
C ARG A 344 73.76 -38.77 -42.04
N ARG A 345 72.67 -39.49 -42.35
CA ARG A 345 72.75 -40.70 -43.19
C ARG A 345 73.14 -40.41 -44.63
N ALA A 346 72.67 -39.31 -45.21
CA ALA A 346 73.08 -38.90 -46.55
C ALA A 346 74.58 -38.54 -46.60
N ALA A 347 75.13 -37.96 -45.54
CA ALA A 347 76.57 -37.70 -45.41
C ALA A 347 77.41 -38.96 -45.19
N GLU A 348 76.86 -40.00 -44.55
CA GLU A 348 77.50 -41.32 -44.38
C GLU A 348 77.52 -42.16 -45.67
N GLN A 349 76.72 -41.79 -46.68
CA GLN A 349 76.58 -42.49 -47.96
C GLN A 349 77.32 -41.81 -49.13
N GLN A 350 77.98 -40.67 -48.89
CA GLN A 350 78.91 -40.01 -49.82
C GLN A 350 80.34 -40.52 -49.62
#